data_AF-A0A914XCM4-F1
#
_entry.id   AF-A0A914XCM4-F1
#
_cell.length_a   1.000
_cell.length_b   1.000
_cell.length_c   1.000
_cell.angle_alpha   90.00
_cell.angle_beta   90.00
_cell.angle_gamma   90.00
#
_symmetry.space_group_name_H-M   'P 1'
#
loop_
_entity.id
_entity.type
_entity.pdbx_description
1 polymer ?
#
loop_
_entity_poly.entity_id
_entity_poly.type
_entity_poly.pdbx_seq_one_letter_code
_entity_poly.pdbx_strand_id
1 'polypeptide(L)'
;MIYKSKRTPMSLKRRLFNSCVLPAMLYGAETWSLTKREENRLAVAQRRMERIMAGISLRERKTNDWLRKLTRLSDVVRLYRQRKWRWAQRIARMDEDRWARRVTEWQPRIGKRGRGRPKKRWRDEIVKVAGVRWMAIARNEESRWRQLEEEVLRQL
;
A
#
# COMPACT_ATOMS: atom_id res chain seq x y z
N MET A 1 4.00 27.62 6.99
CA MET A 1 3.73 26.17 6.89
C MET A 1 5.03 25.39 7.13
N ILE A 2 5.06 24.50 8.12
CA ILE A 2 6.28 23.80 8.63
C ILE A 2 7.10 23.13 7.50
N TYR A 3 6.42 22.48 6.56
CA TYR A 3 7.09 21.76 5.47
C TYR A 3 7.87 22.66 4.50
N LYS A 4 7.44 23.90 4.27
CA LYS A 4 8.13 24.86 3.39
C LYS A 4 9.27 25.62 4.08
N SER A 5 9.29 25.62 5.42
CA SER A 5 10.28 26.38 6.17
C SER A 5 11.69 25.83 5.95
N LYS A 6 12.65 26.69 5.61
CA LYS A 6 14.08 26.33 5.53
C LYS A 6 14.73 26.18 6.92
N ARG A 7 14.14 26.78 7.95
CA ARG A 7 14.63 26.73 9.34
C ARG A 7 14.36 25.38 10.00
N THR A 8 13.39 24.62 9.48
CA THR A 8 13.02 23.32 10.05
C THR A 8 13.91 22.22 9.47
N PRO A 9 14.62 21.45 10.31
CA PRO A 9 15.47 20.37 9.82
C PRO A 9 14.65 19.27 9.13
N MET A 10 15.25 18.63 8.12
CA MET A 10 14.59 17.58 7.34
C MET A 10 14.15 16.39 8.20
N SER A 11 14.89 16.08 9.28
CA SER A 11 14.55 15.03 10.24
C SER A 11 13.19 15.27 10.90
N LEU A 12 12.89 16.51 11.31
CA LEU A 12 11.61 16.85 11.93
C LEU A 12 10.47 16.80 10.92
N LYS A 13 10.69 17.30 9.70
CA LYS A 13 9.72 17.20 8.59
C LYS A 13 9.38 15.74 8.29
N ARG A 14 10.40 14.87 8.20
CA ARG A 14 10.25 13.42 8.01
C ARG A 14 9.42 12.80 9.13
N ARG A 15 9.75 13.09 10.39
CA ARG A 15 9.02 12.55 11.55
C ARG A 15 7.55 12.93 11.49
N LEU A 16 7.25 14.21 11.25
CA LEU A 16 5.88 14.70 11.14
C LEU A 16 5.13 14.05 9.96
N PHE A 17 5.79 13.93 8.80
CA PHE A 17 5.20 13.28 7.64
C PHE A 17 4.84 11.81 7.92
N ASN A 18 5.78 11.07 8.53
CA ASN A 18 5.56 9.65 8.83
C ASN A 18 4.51 9.43 9.92
N SER A 19 4.39 10.34 10.90
CA SER A 19 3.44 10.20 12.00
C SER A 19 2.04 10.72 11.70
N CYS A 20 1.90 11.76 10.86
CA CYS A 20 0.61 12.42 10.64
C CYS A 20 0.10 12.23 9.19
N VAL A 21 0.95 12.51 8.20
CA VAL A 21 0.52 12.51 6.80
C VAL A 21 0.38 11.10 6.26
N LEU A 22 1.36 10.21 6.49
CA LEU A 22 1.30 8.83 6.00
C LEU A 22 0.09 8.05 6.55
N PRO A 23 -0.22 8.08 7.87
CA PRO A 23 -1.39 7.39 8.38
C PRO A 23 -2.70 7.95 7.80
N ALA A 24 -2.81 9.28 7.66
CA ALA A 24 -3.99 9.91 7.06
C ALA A 24 -4.14 9.54 5.58
N MET A 25 -3.05 9.55 4.80
CA MET A 25 -3.05 9.11 3.41
C MET A 25 -3.46 7.63 3.27
N LEU A 26 -3.00 6.78 4.19
CA LEU A 26 -3.22 5.33 4.18
C LEU A 26 -4.43 4.90 5.02
N TYR A 27 -5.36 5.83 5.29
CA TYR A 27 -6.57 5.50 6.01
C TYR A 27 -7.45 4.56 5.18
N GLY A 28 -7.78 3.40 5.75
CA GLY A 28 -8.53 2.36 5.05
C GLY A 28 -7.75 1.64 3.93
N ALA A 29 -6.42 1.81 3.89
CA ALA A 29 -5.54 1.14 2.92
C ALA A 29 -5.74 -0.38 2.86
N GLU A 30 -6.15 -0.99 3.98
CA GLU A 30 -6.41 -2.40 4.10
C GLU A 30 -7.53 -2.90 3.19
N THR A 31 -8.50 -2.05 2.82
CA THR A 31 -9.69 -2.45 2.04
C THR A 31 -9.60 -2.11 0.55
N TRP A 32 -8.54 -1.41 0.13
CA TRP A 32 -8.44 -0.94 -1.24
C TRP A 32 -8.15 -2.05 -2.25
N SER A 33 -8.68 -1.87 -3.47
CA SER A 33 -8.43 -2.73 -4.64
C SER A 33 -7.73 -1.94 -5.74
N LEU A 34 -6.58 -1.35 -5.42
CA LEU A 34 -5.92 -0.37 -6.28
C LEU A 34 -5.43 -0.98 -7.60
N THR A 35 -5.65 -0.27 -8.70
CA THR A 35 -4.97 -0.51 -9.98
C THR A 35 -3.55 0.06 -9.94
N LYS A 36 -2.69 -0.35 -10.89
CA LYS A 36 -1.32 0.20 -10.97
C LYS A 36 -1.32 1.71 -11.21
N ARG A 37 -2.32 2.22 -11.94
CA ARG A 37 -2.52 3.65 -12.17
C ARG A 37 -2.79 4.40 -10.86
N GLU A 38 -3.59 3.83 -9.97
CA GLU A 38 -3.90 4.43 -8.67
C GLU A 38 -2.73 4.33 -7.69
N GLU A 39 -1.99 3.22 -7.66
CA GLU A 39 -0.72 3.14 -6.93
C GLU A 39 0.25 4.24 -7.38
N ASN A 40 0.37 4.46 -8.69
CA ASN A 40 1.23 5.50 -9.23
C ASN A 40 0.75 6.91 -8.82
N ARG A 41 -0.56 7.15 -8.73
CA ARG A 41 -1.10 8.42 -8.22
C ARG A 41 -0.69 8.67 -6.77
N LEU A 42 -0.74 7.65 -5.90
CA LEU A 42 -0.28 7.75 -4.51
C LEU A 42 1.22 8.09 -4.44
N ALA A 43 2.04 7.40 -5.23
CA ALA A 43 3.47 7.66 -5.30
C ALA A 43 3.78 9.09 -5.82
N VAL A 44 3.04 9.57 -6.83
CA VAL A 44 3.18 10.95 -7.34
C VAL A 44 2.76 11.98 -6.29
N ALA A 45 1.68 11.74 -5.55
CA ALA A 45 1.25 12.62 -4.47
C ALA A 45 2.32 12.74 -3.38
N GLN A 46 2.88 11.61 -2.93
CA GLN A 46 4.01 11.61 -1.99
C GLN A 46 5.22 12.38 -2.54
N ARG A 47 5.64 12.11 -3.78
CA ARG A 47 6.79 12.79 -4.41
C ARG A 47 6.58 14.31 -4.50
N ARG A 48 5.36 14.75 -4.77
CA ARG A 48 5.02 16.18 -4.78
C ARG A 48 5.23 16.81 -3.40
N MET A 49 4.78 16.13 -2.34
CA MET A 49 4.99 16.58 -0.95
C MET A 49 6.48 16.57 -0.56
N GLU A 50 7.22 15.54 -0.97
CA GLU A 50 8.68 15.47 -0.79
C GLU A 50 9.41 16.66 -1.41
N ARG A 51 9.06 17.03 -2.65
CA ARG A 51 9.64 18.20 -3.31
C ARG A 51 9.34 19.50 -2.58
N ILE A 52 8.12 19.65 -2.06
CA ILE A 52 7.75 20.81 -1.22
C ILE A 52 8.61 20.85 0.05
N MET A 53 8.84 19.70 0.70
CA MET A 53 9.66 19.61 1.90
C MET A 53 11.14 19.93 1.65
N ALA A 54 11.66 19.48 0.51
CA ALA A 54 13.02 19.75 0.07
C ALA A 54 13.21 21.16 -0.51
N GLY A 55 12.12 21.87 -0.83
CA GLY A 55 12.17 23.20 -1.44
C GLY A 55 12.62 23.18 -2.90
N ILE A 56 12.35 22.08 -3.61
CA ILE A 56 12.86 21.83 -4.96
C ILE A 56 11.74 21.94 -5.98
N SER A 57 12.03 22.67 -7.05
CA SER A 57 11.18 22.81 -8.22
C SER A 57 11.39 21.67 -9.22
N LEU A 58 10.42 21.46 -10.12
CA LEU A 58 10.61 20.52 -11.24
C LEU A 58 11.67 21.01 -12.25
N ARG A 59 11.97 22.32 -12.28
CA ARG A 59 12.95 22.93 -13.18
C ARG A 59 14.38 22.49 -12.88
N GLU A 60 14.67 22.15 -11.63
CA GLU A 60 15.98 21.66 -11.19
C GLU A 60 16.30 20.23 -11.65
N ARG A 61 15.35 19.53 -12.30
CA ARG A 61 15.51 18.19 -12.90
C ARG A 61 16.14 17.13 -11.97
N LYS A 62 16.00 17.29 -10.65
CA LYS A 62 16.48 16.31 -9.66
C LYS A 62 15.69 15.00 -9.77
N THR A 63 16.42 13.89 -9.82
CA THR A 63 15.85 12.54 -9.94
C THR A 63 15.05 12.15 -8.69
N ASN A 64 14.09 11.24 -8.86
CA ASN A 64 13.28 10.76 -7.75
C ASN A 64 14.11 9.92 -6.75
N ASP A 65 15.14 9.23 -7.23
CA ASP A 65 16.08 8.49 -6.37
C ASP A 65 16.86 9.43 -5.44
N TRP A 66 17.38 10.53 -6.00
CA TRP A 66 18.04 11.58 -5.22
C TRP A 66 17.10 12.17 -4.15
N LEU A 67 15.84 12.43 -4.52
CA LEU A 67 14.83 12.95 -3.60
C LEU A 67 14.57 11.97 -2.44
N ARG A 68 14.42 10.67 -2.74
CA ARG A 68 14.24 9.62 -1.74
C ARG A 68 15.45 9.49 -0.81
N LYS A 69 16.68 9.59 -1.33
CA LYS A 69 17.91 9.57 -0.51
C LYS A 69 18.01 10.74 0.46
N LEU A 70 17.55 11.92 0.03
CA LEU A 70 17.48 13.12 0.86
C LEU A 70 16.39 13.02 1.93
N THR A 71 15.15 12.75 1.52
CA THR A 71 13.99 12.80 2.41
C THR A 71 13.89 11.58 3.30
N ARG A 72 14.36 10.40 2.86
CA ARG A 72 14.27 9.08 3.52
C ARG A 72 12.92 8.83 4.18
N LEU A 73 11.84 9.21 3.50
CA LEU A 73 10.49 8.91 3.95
C LEU A 73 10.19 7.42 3.76
N SER A 74 9.20 6.93 4.50
CA SER A 74 8.64 5.62 4.20
C SER A 74 7.86 5.70 2.89
N ASP A 75 8.06 4.71 2.01
CA ASP A 75 7.32 4.64 0.74
C ASP A 75 5.85 4.27 1.00
N VAL A 76 4.93 5.12 0.52
CA VAL A 76 3.49 4.95 0.71
C VAL A 76 2.96 3.67 0.07
N VAL A 77 3.48 3.28 -1.09
CA VAL A 77 3.05 2.06 -1.80
C VAL A 77 3.53 0.84 -1.03
N ARG A 78 4.78 0.88 -0.53
CA ARG A 78 5.33 -0.16 0.32
C ARG A 78 4.48 -0.35 1.58
N LEU A 79 4.14 0.73 2.27
CA LEU A 79 3.32 0.69 3.48
C LEU A 79 1.89 0.21 3.21
N TYR A 80 1.26 0.67 2.12
CA TYR A 80 -0.06 0.19 1.69
C TYR A 80 -0.06 -1.33 1.52
N ARG A 81 0.88 -1.86 0.71
CA ARG A 81 0.98 -3.31 0.46
C ARG A 81 1.20 -4.08 1.74
N GLN A 82 2.06 -3.57 2.63
CA GLN A 82 2.31 -4.16 3.93
C GLN A 82 1.05 -4.24 4.80
N ARG A 83 0.30 -3.13 4.94
CA ARG A 83 -0.95 -3.10 5.71
C ARG A 83 -1.97 -4.07 5.15
N LYS A 84 -2.14 -4.09 3.83
CA LYS A 84 -3.05 -5.02 3.15
C LYS A 84 -2.66 -6.48 3.35
N TRP A 85 -1.37 -6.80 3.28
CA TRP A 85 -0.87 -8.16 3.50
C TRP A 85 -1.11 -8.65 4.93
N ARG A 86 -0.83 -7.80 5.92
CA ARG A 86 -1.12 -8.09 7.34
C ARG A 86 -2.61 -8.22 7.60
N TRP A 87 -3.42 -7.36 6.97
CA TRP A 87 -4.88 -7.45 7.07
C TRP A 87 -5.40 -8.76 6.48
N ALA A 88 -4.85 -9.21 5.36
CA ALA A 88 -5.19 -10.51 4.77
C ALA A 88 -4.86 -11.67 5.71
N GLN A 89 -3.71 -11.63 6.38
CA GLN A 89 -3.39 -12.61 7.42
C GLN A 89 -4.41 -12.61 8.55
N ARG A 90 -4.81 -11.42 9.00
CA ARG A 90 -5.83 -11.27 10.04
C ARG A 90 -7.16 -11.86 9.59
N ILE A 91 -7.62 -11.56 8.37
CA ILE A 91 -8.84 -12.15 7.79
C ILE A 91 -8.77 -13.67 7.77
N ALA A 92 -7.63 -14.24 7.35
CA ALA A 92 -7.45 -15.69 7.30
C ALA A 92 -7.53 -16.34 8.69
N ARG A 93 -7.23 -15.61 9.76
CA ARG A 93 -7.32 -16.06 11.15
C ARG A 93 -8.65 -15.72 11.84
N MET A 94 -9.55 -14.97 11.19
CA MET A 94 -10.88 -14.67 11.75
C MET A 94 -11.82 -15.87 11.63
N ASP A 95 -12.81 -15.92 12.52
CA ASP A 95 -13.92 -16.86 12.46
C ASP A 95 -14.74 -16.70 11.17
N GLU A 96 -15.40 -17.78 10.74
CA GLU A 96 -16.16 -17.82 9.48
C GLU A 96 -17.35 -16.88 9.49
N ASP A 97 -17.97 -16.66 10.65
CA ASP A 97 -19.14 -15.81 10.78
C ASP A 97 -18.82 -14.32 10.73
N ARG A 98 -17.53 -13.94 10.87
CA ARG A 98 -17.13 -12.54 10.79
C ARG A 98 -17.36 -12.00 9.38
N TRP A 99 -18.12 -10.91 9.29
CA TRP A 99 -18.43 -10.23 8.02
C TRP A 99 -17.20 -9.98 7.14
N ALA A 100 -16.06 -9.56 7.73
CA ALA A 100 -14.84 -9.32 6.97
C ALA A 100 -14.36 -10.58 6.21
N ARG A 101 -14.46 -11.77 6.82
CA ARG A 101 -14.11 -13.04 6.19
C ARG A 101 -15.17 -13.45 5.17
N ARG A 102 -16.45 -13.41 5.56
CA ARG A 102 -17.57 -13.74 4.65
C ARG A 102 -17.53 -12.92 3.37
N VAL A 103 -17.39 -11.60 3.46
CA VAL A 103 -17.36 -10.69 2.30
C VAL A 103 -16.12 -10.94 1.42
N THR A 104 -14.98 -11.30 2.02
CA THR A 104 -13.74 -11.60 1.28
C THR A 104 -13.84 -12.91 0.49
N GLU A 105 -14.48 -13.91 1.09
CA GLU A 105 -14.71 -15.22 0.47
C GLU A 105 -15.89 -15.20 -0.49
N TRP A 106 -16.85 -14.30 -0.28
CA TRP A 106 -18.08 -14.21 -1.06
C TRP A 106 -17.79 -14.04 -2.55
N GLN A 107 -18.37 -14.94 -3.33
CA GLN A 107 -18.38 -14.87 -4.78
C GLN A 107 -19.84 -14.92 -5.23
N PRO A 108 -20.39 -13.81 -5.77
CA PRO A 108 -21.74 -13.83 -6.29
C PRO A 108 -21.83 -14.83 -7.45
N ARG A 109 -22.66 -15.86 -7.26
CA ARG A 109 -23.01 -16.86 -8.30
C ARG A 109 -24.21 -16.43 -9.13
N ILE A 110 -24.91 -15.37 -8.70
CA ILE A 110 -26.11 -14.86 -9.33
C ILE A 110 -25.72 -13.79 -10.36
N GLY A 111 -26.19 -13.95 -11.60
CA GLY A 111 -25.93 -13.04 -12.72
C GLY A 111 -24.81 -13.49 -13.65
N LYS A 112 -24.82 -12.95 -14.88
CA LYS A 112 -23.76 -13.18 -15.88
C LYS A 112 -22.68 -12.10 -15.72
N ARG A 113 -21.39 -12.49 -15.83
CA ARG A 113 -20.31 -11.50 -15.92
C ARG A 113 -20.47 -10.71 -17.22
N GLY A 114 -20.36 -9.38 -17.13
CA GLY A 114 -20.32 -8.53 -18.33
C GLY A 114 -19.16 -8.88 -19.26
N ARG A 115 -19.30 -8.57 -20.55
CA ARG A 115 -18.22 -8.74 -21.54
C ARG A 115 -17.06 -7.78 -21.23
N GLY A 116 -15.83 -8.22 -21.45
CA GLY A 116 -14.61 -7.43 -21.24
C GLY A 116 -13.82 -7.78 -19.97
N ARG A 117 -12.84 -6.94 -19.62
CA ARG A 117 -11.95 -7.16 -18.47
C ARG A 117 -12.71 -7.00 -17.15
N PRO A 118 -12.72 -8.01 -16.26
CA PRO A 118 -13.34 -7.88 -14.95
C PRO A 118 -12.71 -6.78 -14.10
N LYS A 119 -13.52 -6.12 -13.26
CA LYS A 119 -13.02 -5.20 -12.23
C LYS A 119 -12.09 -5.96 -11.29
N LYS A 120 -11.00 -5.30 -10.89
CA LYS A 120 -10.03 -5.85 -9.93
C LYS A 120 -10.72 -6.01 -8.56
N ARG A 121 -10.66 -7.21 -8.01
CA ARG A 121 -11.16 -7.51 -6.66
C ARG A 121 -10.04 -7.31 -5.64
N TRP A 122 -10.43 -7.14 -4.39
CA TRP A 122 -9.50 -6.96 -3.27
C TRP A 122 -8.48 -8.10 -3.17
N ARG A 123 -8.95 -9.36 -3.26
CA ARG A 123 -8.15 -10.57 -3.13
C ARG A 123 -7.24 -10.88 -4.32
N ASP A 124 -7.45 -10.26 -5.49
CA ASP A 124 -6.74 -10.63 -6.72
C ASP A 124 -5.23 -10.39 -6.59
N GLU A 125 -4.84 -9.33 -5.87
CA GLU A 125 -3.41 -9.05 -5.60
C GLU A 125 -2.76 -10.13 -4.75
N ILE A 126 -3.49 -10.63 -3.75
CA ILE A 126 -3.01 -11.66 -2.83
C ILE A 126 -2.92 -13.00 -3.56
N VAL A 127 -3.97 -13.35 -4.31
CA VAL A 127 -4.03 -14.58 -5.11
C VAL A 127 -2.92 -14.61 -6.17
N LYS A 128 -2.57 -13.46 -6.76
CA LYS A 128 -1.47 -13.39 -7.73
C LYS A 128 -0.12 -13.84 -7.14
N VAL A 129 0.09 -13.61 -5.85
CA VAL A 129 1.36 -13.88 -5.15
C VAL A 129 1.31 -15.22 -4.41
N ALA A 130 0.31 -15.40 -3.54
CA ALA A 130 0.19 -16.56 -2.66
C ALA A 130 -0.70 -17.68 -3.24
N GLY A 131 -1.27 -17.50 -4.43
CA GLY A 131 -2.16 -18.46 -5.06
C GLY A 131 -3.57 -18.50 -4.46
N VAL A 132 -4.39 -19.43 -4.96
CA VAL A 132 -5.81 -19.54 -4.56
C VAL A 132 -5.95 -19.97 -3.09
N ARG A 133 -5.01 -20.77 -2.58
CA ARG A 133 -4.95 -21.29 -1.21
C ARG A 133 -4.33 -20.31 -0.20
N TRP A 134 -4.18 -19.03 -0.55
CA TRP A 134 -3.54 -18.02 0.31
C TRP A 134 -4.09 -17.97 1.74
N MET A 135 -5.39 -18.23 1.95
CA MET A 135 -5.99 -18.23 3.29
C MET A 135 -5.43 -19.35 4.18
N ALA A 136 -5.21 -20.54 3.63
CA ALA A 136 -4.59 -21.64 4.37
C ALA A 136 -3.13 -21.33 4.69
N ILE A 137 -2.38 -20.77 3.73
CA ILE A 137 -0.98 -20.35 3.92
C ILE A 137 -0.90 -19.27 5.00
N ALA A 138 -1.73 -18.24 4.90
CA ALA A 138 -1.75 -17.12 5.85
C ALA A 138 -2.14 -17.54 7.27
N ARG A 139 -2.98 -18.58 7.41
CA ARG A 139 -3.37 -19.13 8.71
C ARG A 139 -2.28 -20.02 9.31
N ASN A 140 -1.78 -20.99 8.54
CA ASN A 140 -1.02 -22.12 9.06
C ASN A 140 0.49 -22.01 8.83
N GLU A 141 0.94 -21.29 7.80
CA GLU A 141 2.35 -21.23 7.38
C GLU A 141 2.89 -19.79 7.52
N GLU A 142 3.08 -19.32 8.76
CA GLU A 142 3.49 -17.94 9.02
C GLU A 142 4.84 -17.57 8.38
N SER A 143 5.82 -18.47 8.41
CA SER A 143 7.14 -18.25 7.80
C SER A 143 7.03 -18.02 6.29
N ARG A 144 6.23 -18.85 5.60
CA ARG A 144 5.97 -18.70 4.17
C ARG A 144 5.20 -17.42 3.86
N TRP A 145 4.22 -17.07 4.70
CA TRP A 145 3.46 -15.84 4.55
C TRP A 145 4.34 -14.57 4.65
N ARG A 146 5.31 -14.58 5.58
CA ARG A 146 6.31 -13.50 5.71
C ARG A 146 7.28 -13.46 4.54
N GLN A 147 7.73 -14.61 4.03
CA GLN A 147 8.58 -14.65 2.82
C GLN A 147 7.88 -14.04 1.61
N LEU A 148 6.61 -14.39 1.39
CA LEU A 148 5.80 -13.80 0.32
C LEU A 148 5.57 -12.29 0.52
N GLU A 149 5.42 -11.82 1.76
CA GLU A 149 5.38 -10.38 2.08
C GLU A 149 6.66 -9.69 1.58
N GLU A 150 7.83 -10.24 1.92
CA GLU A 150 9.11 -9.67 1.50
C GLU A 150 9.25 -9.64 -0.02
N GLU A 151 8.88 -10.71 -0.72
CA GLU A 151 8.89 -10.75 -2.19
C GLU A 151 8.04 -9.64 -2.81
N VAL A 152 6.83 -9.42 -2.27
CA VAL A 152 5.93 -8.36 -2.72
C VAL A 152 6.52 -6.97 -2.50
N LEU A 153 7.23 -6.78 -1.40
CA LEU A 153 7.87 -5.51 -1.04
C LEU A 153 9.19 -5.29 -1.79
N ARG A 154 9.90 -6.35 -2.21
CA ARG A 154 11.12 -6.29 -3.05
C ARG A 154 10.83 -5.87 -4.49
N GLN A 155 9.62 -6.10 -5.00
CA GLN A 155 9.20 -5.72 -6.35
C GLN A 155 8.82 -4.22 -6.52
N LEU A 156 9.21 -3.35 -5.57
CA LEU A 156 8.90 -1.91 -5.54
C LEU A 156 10.16 -1.04 -5.64
#